data_AF-A0A0R2MXV5-F1
#
_entry.id   AF-A0A0R2MXV5-F1
#
_cell.length_a   1.000
_cell.length_b   1.000
_cell.length_c   1.000
_cell.angle_alpha   90.00
_cell.angle_beta   90.00
_cell.angle_gamma   90.00
#
_symmetry.space_group_name_H-M   'P 1'
#
loop_
_entity.id
_entity.type
_entity.pdbx_description
1 polymer ?
#
loop_
_entity_poly.entity_id
_entity_poly.type
_entity_poly.pdbx_seq_one_letter_code
_entity_poly.pdbx_strand_id
1 'polypeptide(L)'
;MKWGIKAAMLLAITAGFAMAQQHAVQAAPNSLIGVPTPEQHQLNNDELTPLNGVLTIKYHPGYGIAVWDTPLEGRKVATPHKLMTGTHWRYSAIYVDYVGWWVRVGQNQWISMTYTNLELPMSWHITPYQKTVTINYRKGYGIAMWQAVPTGRTVIAGKTLPTGSHWCTWWQAVTPTGRVLYNLGGNQWIEQQYVK
;
A
#
# COMPACT_ATOMS: atom_id res chain seq x y z
N MET A 1 -64.35 8.81 29.59
CA MET A 1 -63.95 7.61 28.83
C MET A 1 -62.46 7.77 28.52
N LYS A 2 -61.48 6.93 28.86
CA LYS A 2 -61.33 5.70 29.64
C LYS A 2 -59.89 5.73 30.25
N TRP A 3 -59.76 5.44 31.55
CA TRP A 3 -58.67 4.71 32.27
C TRP A 3 -57.21 5.25 32.18
N GLY A 4 -56.32 5.29 33.19
CA GLY A 4 -56.30 4.79 34.56
C GLY A 4 -54.85 4.44 35.01
N ILE A 5 -54.36 5.07 36.09
CA ILE A 5 -53.77 4.42 37.29
C ILE A 5 -52.34 3.80 37.25
N LYS A 6 -51.47 4.41 38.10
CA LYS A 6 -50.42 3.88 39.03
C LYS A 6 -49.07 3.31 38.55
N ALA A 7 -48.04 3.94 39.12
CA ALA A 7 -46.79 3.46 39.75
C ALA A 7 -46.47 1.96 39.77
N ALA A 8 -45.18 1.63 39.55
CA ALA A 8 -44.35 0.88 40.50
C ALA A 8 -42.87 0.85 40.08
N MET A 9 -42.02 0.97 41.09
CA MET A 9 -40.57 0.85 41.14
C MET A 9 -40.19 -0.63 41.39
N LEU A 10 -38.99 -1.05 40.96
CA LEU A 10 -38.12 -2.18 41.36
C LEU A 10 -37.38 -2.65 40.08
N LEU A 11 -36.09 -2.98 40.02
CA LEU A 11 -35.16 -3.56 41.00
C LEU A 11 -33.72 -3.29 40.48
N ALA A 12 -32.78 -3.00 41.37
CA ALA A 12 -31.37 -2.77 41.09
C ALA A 12 -30.58 -4.09 40.99
N ILE A 13 -29.55 -4.17 40.13
CA ILE A 13 -28.34 -5.01 40.31
C ILE A 13 -27.16 -4.28 39.60
N THR A 14 -26.30 -3.52 40.29
CA THR A 14 -24.97 -3.86 40.88
C THR A 14 -23.77 -3.78 39.92
N ALA A 15 -22.69 -3.16 40.43
CA ALA A 15 -21.28 -3.13 39.98
C ALA A 15 -20.99 -2.34 38.68
N GLY A 16 -20.29 -1.20 38.67
CA GLY A 16 -19.15 -0.79 39.47
C GLY A 16 -17.90 -1.56 39.02
N PHE A 17 -16.96 -0.91 38.33
CA PHE A 17 -15.50 -1.04 38.51
C PHE A 17 -14.82 -0.17 37.43
N ALA A 18 -14.23 0.94 37.87
CA ALA A 18 -13.02 1.46 37.25
C ALA A 18 -11.94 0.37 37.28
N MET A 19 -10.95 0.44 36.39
CA MET A 19 -9.54 0.16 36.65
C MET A 19 -8.76 0.21 35.33
N ALA A 20 -7.78 1.12 35.27
CA ALA A 20 -6.66 0.94 34.37
C ALA A 20 -5.89 -0.31 34.83
N GLN A 21 -5.54 -1.19 33.90
CA GLN A 21 -4.57 -2.25 34.18
C GLN A 21 -3.66 -2.45 32.96
N GLN A 22 -2.42 -1.97 33.10
CA GLN A 22 -1.26 -2.56 32.43
C GLN A 22 -1.01 -3.96 33.00
N HIS A 23 -0.97 -5.01 32.20
CA HIS A 23 -0.23 -6.26 32.43
C HIS A 23 -0.17 -6.99 31.07
N ALA A 24 0.88 -7.65 30.59
CA ALA A 24 2.20 -7.95 31.09
C ALA A 24 3.08 -8.35 29.88
N VAL A 25 4.40 -8.13 29.98
CA VAL A 25 5.37 -8.83 29.15
C VAL A 25 5.36 -10.29 29.61
N GLN A 26 4.81 -11.19 28.79
CA GLN A 26 4.84 -12.63 29.08
C GLN A 26 5.74 -13.31 28.04
N ALA A 27 6.81 -13.91 28.53
CA ALA A 27 7.81 -14.63 27.75
C ALA A 27 7.16 -15.81 26.99
N ALA A 28 7.61 -16.00 25.75
CA ALA A 28 7.20 -17.07 24.87
C ALA A 28 7.53 -18.47 25.43
N PRO A 29 6.69 -19.48 25.12
CA PRO A 29 7.18 -20.79 24.73
C PRO A 29 7.23 -20.89 23.20
N ASN A 30 8.35 -21.38 22.71
CA ASN A 30 8.64 -21.61 21.30
C ASN A 30 7.72 -22.68 20.67
N SER A 31 7.64 -22.58 19.34
CA SER A 31 7.24 -23.57 18.33
C SER A 31 5.78 -24.01 18.24
N LEU A 32 5.04 -23.40 17.31
CA LEU A 32 4.70 -24.01 16.02
C LEU A 32 4.81 -22.93 14.93
N ILE A 33 5.26 -23.31 13.75
CA ILE A 33 5.55 -22.42 12.61
C ILE A 33 4.24 -21.73 12.19
N GLY A 34 4.01 -20.52 12.69
CA GLY A 34 2.95 -19.66 12.22
C GLY A 34 3.33 -19.18 10.82
N VAL A 35 2.62 -19.65 9.80
CA VAL A 35 2.49 -18.89 8.56
C VAL A 35 2.08 -17.48 8.99
N PRO A 36 2.86 -16.42 8.70
CA PRO A 36 2.40 -15.08 9.01
C PRO A 36 1.09 -14.88 8.26
N THR A 37 0.01 -14.72 9.04
CA THR A 37 -1.26 -14.23 8.51
C THR A 37 -0.94 -12.97 7.71
N PRO A 38 -1.41 -12.82 6.46
CA PRO A 38 -1.17 -11.59 5.71
C PRO A 38 -1.76 -10.44 6.53
N GLU A 39 -0.90 -9.66 7.16
CA GLU A 39 -1.27 -8.42 7.82
C GLU A 39 -1.88 -7.56 6.72
N GLN A 40 -3.13 -7.10 6.92
CA GLN A 40 -3.80 -6.27 5.92
C GLN A 40 -2.93 -5.05 5.67
N HIS A 41 -2.26 -5.02 4.52
CA HIS A 41 -1.40 -3.92 4.13
C HIS A 41 -2.24 -2.65 4.12
N GLN A 42 -2.04 -1.75 5.09
CA GLN A 42 -2.74 -0.47 5.13
C GLN A 42 -1.99 0.51 4.21
N LEU A 43 -2.74 1.26 3.42
CA LEU A 43 -2.17 2.21 2.46
C LEU A 43 -1.40 3.30 3.19
N ASN A 44 -0.07 3.25 3.11
CA ASN A 44 0.81 4.22 3.74
C ASN A 44 1.06 5.40 2.81
N ASN A 45 1.14 6.61 3.36
CA ASN A 45 1.35 7.83 2.56
C ASN A 45 2.66 7.80 1.75
N ASP A 46 3.68 7.08 2.23
CA ASP A 46 4.98 6.95 1.56
C ASP A 46 4.91 6.12 0.25
N GLU A 47 3.81 5.41 0.03
CA GLU A 47 3.55 4.65 -1.19
C GLU A 47 2.77 5.44 -2.25
N LEU A 48 2.24 6.60 -1.85
CA LEU A 48 1.54 7.50 -2.72
C LEU A 48 2.54 8.43 -3.40
N THR A 49 2.39 8.62 -4.70
CA THR A 49 2.99 9.76 -5.37
C THR A 49 1.99 10.92 -5.25
N PRO A 50 2.21 11.91 -4.35
CA PRO A 50 1.33 13.06 -4.23
C PRO A 50 1.44 13.90 -5.50
N LEU A 51 0.33 13.99 -6.25
CA LEU A 51 0.27 14.71 -7.52
C LEU A 51 -1.14 15.26 -7.70
N ASN A 52 -1.23 16.52 -8.11
CA ASN A 52 -2.51 17.18 -8.35
C ASN A 52 -2.67 17.51 -9.83
N GLY A 53 -3.81 17.17 -10.40
CA GLY A 53 -4.12 17.47 -11.79
C GLY A 53 -5.56 17.17 -12.14
N VAL A 54 -5.88 17.26 -13.45
CA VAL A 54 -7.16 16.85 -14.00
C VAL A 54 -6.90 15.72 -15.00
N LEU A 55 -7.66 14.64 -14.89
CA LEU A 55 -7.65 13.52 -15.81
C LEU A 55 -8.99 13.44 -16.56
N THR A 56 -9.00 12.72 -17.67
CA THR A 56 -10.17 12.39 -18.49
C THR A 56 -10.38 10.89 -18.46
N ILE A 57 -11.63 10.44 -18.26
CA ILE A 57 -11.98 9.02 -18.33
C ILE A 57 -11.97 8.53 -19.79
N LYS A 58 -11.16 7.50 -20.08
CA LYS A 58 -11.05 6.81 -21.37
C LYS A 58 -11.55 5.36 -21.22
N TYR A 59 -12.80 5.13 -21.59
CA TYR A 59 -13.40 3.79 -21.69
C TYR A 59 -14.31 3.74 -22.94
N HIS A 60 -15.37 2.93 -22.94
CA HIS A 60 -16.32 2.86 -24.06
C HIS A 60 -17.31 4.04 -24.03
N PRO A 61 -17.67 4.63 -25.19
CA PRO A 61 -18.70 5.67 -25.26
C PRO A 61 -20.01 5.20 -24.63
N GLY A 62 -20.63 6.03 -23.78
CA GLY A 62 -21.87 5.71 -23.06
C GLY A 62 -21.70 4.84 -21.82
N TYR A 63 -20.49 4.35 -21.52
CA TYR A 63 -20.18 3.60 -20.31
C TYR A 63 -19.43 4.46 -19.29
N GLY A 64 -19.37 3.97 -18.05
CA GLY A 64 -18.53 4.54 -17.00
C GLY A 64 -17.80 3.47 -16.20
N ILE A 65 -16.79 3.90 -15.45
CA ILE A 65 -15.95 3.04 -14.63
C ILE A 65 -16.37 3.07 -13.16
N ALA A 66 -16.10 1.98 -12.45
CA ALA A 66 -16.33 1.90 -11.01
C ALA A 66 -15.29 2.71 -10.23
N VAL A 67 -15.72 3.23 -9.09
CA VAL A 67 -14.87 3.88 -8.09
C VAL A 67 -14.75 2.96 -6.89
N TRP A 68 -13.54 2.80 -6.38
CA TRP A 68 -13.18 1.86 -5.32
C TRP A 68 -12.77 2.59 -4.05
N ASP A 69 -13.06 1.98 -2.90
CA ASP A 69 -12.78 2.57 -1.58
C ASP A 69 -11.28 2.57 -1.25
N THR A 70 -10.57 1.58 -1.76
CA THR A 70 -9.12 1.39 -1.61
C THR A 70 -8.51 0.87 -2.91
N PRO A 71 -7.24 1.20 -3.23
CA PRO A 71 -6.54 0.64 -4.37
C PRO A 71 -5.96 -0.76 -4.07
N LEU A 72 -6.10 -1.24 -2.84
CA LEU A 72 -5.56 -2.50 -2.35
C LEU A 72 -6.47 -3.69 -2.68
N GLU A 73 -5.98 -4.90 -2.42
CA GLU A 73 -6.77 -6.13 -2.52
C GLU A 73 -7.95 -6.13 -1.52
N GLY A 74 -9.07 -6.74 -1.89
CA GLY A 74 -10.30 -6.74 -1.08
C GLY A 74 -11.16 -5.47 -1.18
N ARG A 75 -10.81 -4.54 -2.08
CA ARG A 75 -11.57 -3.32 -2.38
C ARG A 75 -13.05 -3.55 -2.67
N LYS A 76 -13.87 -2.59 -2.27
CA LYS A 76 -15.31 -2.53 -2.51
C LYS A 76 -15.65 -1.29 -3.32
N VAL A 77 -16.81 -1.32 -3.95
CA VAL A 77 -17.33 -0.16 -4.69
C VAL A 77 -17.58 0.98 -3.68
N ALA A 78 -16.87 2.10 -3.86
CA ALA A 78 -16.96 3.27 -2.98
C ALA A 78 -18.28 4.03 -3.14
N THR A 79 -18.86 3.99 -4.34
CA THR A 79 -20.10 4.71 -4.67
C THR A 79 -20.83 3.99 -5.80
N PRO A 80 -22.17 3.99 -5.82
CA PRO A 80 -22.94 3.45 -6.94
C PRO A 80 -22.77 4.27 -8.23
N HIS A 81 -22.27 5.51 -8.14
CA HIS A 81 -22.05 6.37 -9.30
C HIS A 81 -20.78 5.97 -10.05
N LYS A 82 -20.93 5.75 -11.36
CA LYS A 82 -19.80 5.50 -12.26
C LYS A 82 -19.25 6.81 -12.82
N LEU A 83 -17.95 6.85 -13.06
CA LEU A 83 -17.35 7.98 -13.78
C LEU A 83 -17.46 7.73 -15.28
N MET A 84 -18.26 8.53 -15.98
CA MET A 84 -18.59 8.31 -17.39
C MET A 84 -17.40 8.64 -18.31
N THR A 85 -17.27 7.90 -19.41
CA THR A 85 -16.30 8.18 -20.47
C THR A 85 -16.40 9.64 -20.94
N GLY A 86 -15.24 10.28 -21.13
CA GLY A 86 -15.15 11.69 -21.54
C GLY A 86 -15.31 12.70 -20.41
N THR A 87 -15.67 12.29 -19.19
CA THR A 87 -15.73 13.20 -18.04
C THR A 87 -14.35 13.51 -17.47
N HIS A 88 -14.23 14.66 -16.82
CA HIS A 88 -12.98 15.17 -16.26
C HIS A 88 -13.03 15.18 -14.73
N TRP A 89 -11.95 14.72 -14.09
CA TRP A 89 -11.87 14.59 -12.64
C TRP A 89 -10.56 15.10 -12.10
N ARG A 90 -10.63 15.81 -10.97
CA ARG A 90 -9.42 16.15 -10.21
C ARG A 90 -8.88 14.90 -9.55
N TYR A 91 -7.56 14.77 -9.50
CA TYR A 91 -6.89 13.74 -8.72
C TYR A 91 -5.84 14.36 -7.81
N SER A 92 -5.46 13.61 -6.77
CA SER A 92 -4.59 14.06 -5.68
C SER A 92 -3.43 13.11 -5.36
N ALA A 93 -3.49 11.87 -5.85
CA ALA A 93 -2.43 10.89 -5.67
C ALA A 93 -2.48 9.80 -6.73
N ILE A 94 -1.34 9.18 -6.97
CA ILE A 94 -1.22 7.93 -7.72
C ILE A 94 -0.69 6.86 -6.76
N TYR A 95 -1.25 5.66 -6.85
CA TYR A 95 -0.75 4.46 -6.19
C TYR A 95 -0.51 3.37 -7.25
N VAL A 96 0.66 2.75 -7.20
CA VAL A 96 1.03 1.67 -8.11
C VAL A 96 1.67 0.56 -7.30
N ASP A 97 1.11 -0.62 -7.44
CA ASP A 97 1.65 -1.88 -6.94
C ASP A 97 1.75 -2.91 -8.08
N TYR A 98 2.00 -4.17 -7.71
CA TYR A 98 2.09 -5.28 -8.65
C TYR A 98 0.71 -5.71 -9.21
N VAL A 99 -0.39 -5.28 -8.60
CA VAL A 99 -1.77 -5.69 -8.94
C VAL A 99 -2.46 -4.65 -9.81
N GLY A 100 -2.02 -3.39 -9.79
CA GLY A 100 -2.54 -2.38 -10.71
C GLY A 100 -2.08 -0.95 -10.47
N TRP A 101 -2.61 -0.06 -11.31
CA TRP A 101 -2.33 1.37 -11.29
C TRP A 101 -3.58 2.12 -10.92
N TRP A 102 -3.49 2.94 -9.88
CA TRP A 102 -4.65 3.55 -9.22
C TRP A 102 -4.45 5.05 -9.08
N VAL A 103 -5.54 5.79 -9.26
CA VAL A 103 -5.57 7.23 -9.15
C VAL A 103 -6.61 7.65 -8.12
N ARG A 104 -6.20 8.49 -7.17
CA ARG A 104 -7.08 9.01 -6.12
C ARG A 104 -7.83 10.23 -6.61
N VAL A 105 -9.14 10.09 -6.81
CA VAL A 105 -10.03 11.16 -7.29
C VAL A 105 -10.84 11.80 -6.15
N GLY A 106 -10.75 11.26 -4.94
CA GLY A 106 -11.40 11.78 -3.74
C GLY A 106 -10.97 11.07 -2.47
N GLN A 107 -11.59 11.41 -1.34
CA GLN A 107 -11.35 10.69 -0.09
C GLN A 107 -11.90 9.27 -0.22
N ASN A 108 -11.03 8.26 -0.05
CA ASN A 108 -11.36 6.84 -0.21
C ASN A 108 -12.05 6.58 -1.56
N GLN A 109 -11.56 7.21 -2.62
CA GLN A 109 -12.09 7.07 -3.97
C GLN A 109 -10.93 6.90 -4.94
N TRP A 110 -10.85 5.69 -5.48
CA TRP A 110 -9.77 5.23 -6.33
C TRP A 110 -10.34 4.68 -7.64
N ILE A 111 -9.71 5.03 -8.75
CA ILE A 111 -10.03 4.49 -10.07
C ILE A 111 -8.81 3.85 -10.69
N SER A 112 -9.02 2.88 -11.58
CA SER A 112 -7.91 2.32 -12.36
C SER A 112 -7.41 3.35 -13.37
N MET A 113 -6.10 3.58 -13.36
CA MET A 113 -5.41 4.50 -14.26
C MET A 113 -5.51 4.07 -15.73
N THR A 114 -5.70 2.77 -15.99
CA THR A 114 -5.90 2.20 -17.34
C THR A 114 -7.06 2.83 -18.09
N TYR A 115 -8.06 3.35 -17.36
CA TYR A 115 -9.23 4.01 -17.95
C TYR A 115 -9.11 5.53 -17.94
N THR A 116 -7.89 6.06 -17.97
CA THR A 116 -7.65 7.50 -17.95
C THR A 116 -6.74 7.93 -19.10
N ASN A 117 -6.65 9.23 -19.35
CA ASN A 117 -5.67 9.81 -20.27
C ASN A 117 -4.30 10.03 -19.63
N LEU A 118 -4.11 9.67 -18.36
CA LEU A 118 -2.83 9.83 -17.70
C LEU A 118 -1.85 8.82 -18.30
N GLU A 119 -0.75 9.33 -18.83
CA GLU A 119 0.41 8.52 -19.12
C GLU A 119 1.16 8.29 -17.81
N LEU A 120 1.63 7.07 -17.58
CA LEU A 120 2.51 6.81 -16.44
C LEU A 120 3.66 7.83 -16.52
N PRO A 121 3.98 8.56 -15.44
CA PRO A 121 5.02 9.57 -15.51
C PRO A 121 6.36 8.99 -15.96
N MET A 122 6.60 7.67 -15.85
CA MET A 122 7.73 6.99 -16.49
C MET A 122 7.38 5.53 -16.85
N SER A 123 7.80 5.08 -18.03
CA SER A 123 8.07 3.66 -18.25
C SER A 123 9.25 3.23 -17.37
N TRP A 124 9.39 1.94 -17.06
CA TRP A 124 10.60 1.45 -16.43
C TRP A 124 11.82 1.88 -17.24
N HIS A 125 12.68 2.73 -16.66
CA HIS A 125 13.91 3.15 -17.30
C HIS A 125 15.07 2.46 -16.60
N ILE A 126 15.70 1.52 -17.32
CA ILE A 126 16.85 0.76 -16.83
C ILE A 126 18.10 1.34 -17.46
N THR A 127 19.01 1.82 -16.63
CA THR A 127 20.28 2.43 -17.07
C THR A 127 21.45 1.79 -16.34
N PRO A 128 22.64 1.70 -16.97
CA PRO A 128 23.85 1.29 -16.28
C PRO A 128 24.08 2.16 -15.05
N TYR A 129 24.42 1.55 -13.92
CA TYR A 129 24.69 2.24 -12.67
C TYR A 129 25.65 1.44 -11.81
N GLN A 130 26.92 1.82 -11.82
CA GLN A 130 28.00 1.11 -11.14
C GLN A 130 28.54 1.92 -9.97
N LYS A 131 28.12 1.57 -8.76
CA LYS A 131 28.63 2.11 -7.50
C LYS A 131 28.67 1.02 -6.44
N THR A 132 29.46 1.22 -5.40
CA THR A 132 29.33 0.46 -4.17
C THR A 132 28.39 1.21 -3.24
N VAL A 133 27.33 0.57 -2.79
CA VAL A 133 26.35 1.14 -1.86
C VAL A 133 26.41 0.43 -0.51
N THR A 134 26.08 1.13 0.56
CA THR A 134 26.02 0.55 1.91
C THR A 134 24.58 0.43 2.35
N ILE A 135 24.16 -0.75 2.81
CA ILE A 135 22.80 -0.94 3.34
C ILE A 135 22.63 -0.08 4.60
N ASN A 136 21.64 0.81 4.57
CA ASN A 136 21.30 1.74 5.63
C ASN A 136 19.85 1.50 6.07
N TYR A 137 19.67 0.59 7.02
CA TYR A 137 18.40 0.28 7.66
C TYR A 137 18.56 0.26 9.18
N ARG A 138 17.76 -0.53 9.92
CA ARG A 138 17.86 -0.65 11.38
C ARG A 138 19.01 -1.57 11.79
N LYS A 139 19.80 -1.15 12.79
CA LYS A 139 20.87 -1.96 13.39
C LYS A 139 20.32 -3.32 13.83
N GLY A 140 20.99 -4.40 13.43
CA GLY A 140 20.58 -5.78 13.71
C GLY A 140 19.56 -6.37 12.72
N TYR A 141 19.06 -5.58 11.77
CA TYR A 141 18.15 -6.02 10.70
C TYR A 141 18.84 -5.97 9.33
N GLY A 142 18.18 -6.54 8.34
CA GLY A 142 18.56 -6.45 6.94
C GLY A 142 17.38 -6.16 6.02
N ILE A 143 17.67 -5.83 4.77
CA ILE A 143 16.64 -5.58 3.74
C ILE A 143 16.44 -6.81 2.86
N ALA A 144 15.23 -6.98 2.35
CA ALA A 144 14.93 -7.98 1.34
C ALA A 144 15.46 -7.56 -0.04
N MET A 145 15.64 -8.55 -0.90
CA MET A 145 15.89 -8.34 -2.33
C MET A 145 14.67 -8.71 -3.15
N TRP A 146 14.54 -8.09 -4.31
CA TRP A 146 13.45 -8.30 -5.26
C TRP A 146 13.95 -8.98 -6.54
N GLN A 147 13.08 -9.78 -7.16
CA GLN A 147 13.26 -10.35 -8.49
C GLN A 147 12.07 -10.01 -9.41
N ALA A 148 12.21 -10.35 -10.69
CA ALA A 148 11.25 -10.13 -11.78
C ALA A 148 11.03 -8.66 -12.17
N VAL A 149 11.96 -7.76 -11.84
CA VAL A 149 11.95 -6.39 -12.35
C VAL A 149 12.38 -6.39 -13.83
N PRO A 150 11.73 -5.64 -14.75
CA PRO A 150 10.62 -4.70 -14.54
C PRO A 150 9.20 -5.27 -14.73
N THR A 151 9.07 -6.56 -15.06
CA THR A 151 7.77 -7.19 -15.36
C THR A 151 6.93 -7.52 -14.12
N GLY A 152 7.49 -7.35 -12.93
CA GLY A 152 6.87 -7.57 -11.63
C GLY A 152 7.85 -7.28 -10.48
N ARG A 153 7.49 -7.70 -9.26
CA ARG A 153 8.35 -7.57 -8.09
C ARG A 153 8.02 -8.64 -7.04
N THR A 154 8.85 -9.67 -6.95
CA THR A 154 8.69 -10.74 -5.95
C THR A 154 9.86 -10.73 -4.98
N VAL A 155 9.59 -10.87 -3.68
CA VAL A 155 10.66 -11.00 -2.68
C VAL A 155 11.44 -12.28 -2.94
N ILE A 156 12.77 -12.19 -2.91
CA ILE A 156 13.65 -13.36 -2.85
C ILE A 156 13.63 -13.86 -1.41
N ALA A 157 12.82 -14.88 -1.14
CA ALA A 157 12.65 -15.42 0.21
C ALA A 157 13.96 -15.99 0.79
N GLY A 158 14.11 -15.91 2.11
CA GLY A 158 15.24 -16.48 2.85
C GLY A 158 16.58 -15.76 2.66
N LYS A 159 16.61 -14.64 1.93
CA LYS A 159 17.83 -13.83 1.75
C LYS A 159 17.59 -12.39 2.17
N THR A 160 18.38 -11.91 3.13
CA THR A 160 18.40 -10.50 3.54
C THR A 160 19.81 -9.96 3.49
N LEU A 161 19.92 -8.65 3.25
CA LEU A 161 21.19 -7.94 3.23
C LEU A 161 21.36 -7.19 4.55
N PRO A 162 22.34 -7.56 5.40
CA PRO A 162 22.50 -6.95 6.72
C PRO A 162 22.79 -5.45 6.63
N THR A 163 22.27 -4.68 7.60
CA THR A 163 22.63 -3.26 7.74
C THR A 163 24.14 -3.10 7.91
N GLY A 164 24.72 -2.15 7.18
CA GLY A 164 26.16 -1.90 7.14
C GLY A 164 26.94 -2.76 6.14
N SER A 165 26.30 -3.73 5.48
CA SER A 165 26.95 -4.48 4.39
C SER A 165 27.10 -3.64 3.12
N HIS A 166 28.10 -3.96 2.32
CA HIS A 166 28.46 -3.23 1.10
C HIS A 166 28.21 -4.08 -0.15
N TRP A 167 27.64 -3.48 -1.18
CA TRP A 167 27.25 -4.17 -2.41
C TRP A 167 27.56 -3.36 -3.65
N CYS A 168 28.14 -4.01 -4.66
CA CYS A 168 28.30 -3.41 -5.98
C CYS A 168 26.95 -3.40 -6.71
N THR A 169 26.61 -2.27 -7.30
CA THR A 169 25.47 -2.13 -8.20
C THR A 169 25.93 -2.22 -9.65
N TRP A 170 25.03 -2.64 -10.53
CA TRP A 170 25.32 -2.74 -11.98
C TRP A 170 24.38 -1.89 -12.83
N TRP A 171 23.12 -1.79 -12.40
CA TRP A 171 22.05 -1.09 -13.09
C TRP A 171 21.18 -0.38 -12.08
N GLN A 172 20.52 0.68 -12.52
CA GLN A 172 19.40 1.27 -11.79
C GLN A 172 18.14 1.15 -12.62
N ALA A 173 17.02 0.93 -11.96
CA ALA A 173 15.70 0.89 -12.56
C ALA A 173 14.82 1.94 -11.88
N VAL A 174 14.29 2.86 -12.67
CA VAL A 174 13.30 3.83 -12.19
C VAL A 174 11.92 3.24 -12.45
N THR A 175 11.18 3.01 -11.38
CA THR A 175 9.79 2.50 -11.44
C THR A 175 8.86 3.55 -12.06
N PRO A 176 7.66 3.16 -12.50
CA PRO A 176 6.65 4.11 -12.93
C PRO A 176 6.20 5.13 -11.88
N THR A 177 6.46 4.86 -10.59
CA THR A 177 6.19 5.81 -9.48
C THR A 177 7.38 6.70 -9.14
N GLY A 178 8.48 6.61 -9.88
CA GLY A 178 9.70 7.37 -9.61
C GLY A 178 10.60 6.80 -8.51
N ARG A 179 10.22 5.70 -7.85
CA ARG A 179 11.14 4.96 -6.96
C ARG A 179 12.31 4.42 -7.77
N VAL A 180 13.50 4.42 -7.18
CA VAL A 180 14.71 3.89 -7.80
C VAL A 180 15.08 2.56 -7.15
N LEU A 181 15.39 1.57 -7.97
CA LEU A 181 15.94 0.29 -7.55
C LEU A 181 17.35 0.14 -8.10
N TYR A 182 18.22 -0.53 -7.35
CA TYR A 182 19.58 -0.87 -7.77
C TYR A 182 19.72 -2.37 -7.95
N ASN A 183 20.33 -2.77 -9.08
CA ASN A 183 20.63 -4.16 -9.39
C ASN A 183 21.95 -4.58 -8.76
N LEU A 184 21.97 -5.72 -8.08
CA LEU A 184 23.17 -6.28 -7.44
C LEU A 184 23.83 -7.41 -8.26
N GLY A 185 23.30 -7.68 -9.45
CA GLY A 185 23.71 -8.77 -10.34
C GLY A 185 22.55 -9.73 -10.62
N GLY A 186 22.49 -10.23 -11.87
CA GLY A 186 21.38 -11.07 -12.32
C GLY A 186 20.02 -10.38 -12.12
N ASN A 187 19.03 -11.13 -11.65
CA ASN A 187 17.67 -10.61 -11.39
C ASN A 187 17.46 -10.25 -9.91
N GLN A 188 18.42 -9.55 -9.30
CA GLN A 188 18.39 -9.18 -7.88
C GLN A 188 18.42 -7.65 -7.74
N TRP A 189 17.42 -7.10 -7.07
CA TRP A 189 17.21 -5.66 -6.97
C TRP A 189 16.91 -5.23 -5.54
N ILE A 190 17.39 -4.06 -5.13
CA ILE A 190 17.11 -3.43 -3.84
C ILE A 190 16.58 -2.02 -4.04
N GLU A 191 15.84 -1.48 -3.06
CA GLU A 191 15.36 -0.10 -3.15
C GLU A 191 16.42 0.92 -2.69
N GLN A 192 16.56 2.00 -3.47
CA GLN A 192 17.52 3.07 -3.25
C GLN A 192 17.34 3.78 -1.90
N GLN A 193 16.13 3.80 -1.34
CA GLN A 193 15.85 4.42 -0.03
C GLN A 193 16.56 3.75 1.14
N TYR A 194 16.98 2.48 1.00
CA TYR A 194 17.65 1.72 2.05
C TYR A 194 19.16 1.68 1.91
N VAL A 195 19.74 2.58 1.11
CA VAL A 195 21.19 2.63 0.92
C VAL A 195 21.72 4.06 1.04
N LYS A 196 23.01 4.15 1.35
CA LYS A 196 23.79 5.38 1.36
C LYS A 196 25.10 5.19 0.62
#